data_AF-A0A6M2AF10-F1
#
_entry.id   AF-A0A6M2AF10-F1
#
_cell.length_a   1.000
_cell.length_b   1.000
_cell.length_c   1.000
_cell.angle_alpha   90.00
_cell.angle_beta   90.00
_cell.angle_gamma   90.00
#
_symmetry.space_group_name_H-M   'P 1'
#
loop_
_entity.id
_entity.type
_entity.pdbx_description
1 polymer ?
#
loop_
_entity_poly.entity_id
_entity_poly.type
_entity_poly.pdbx_seq_one_letter_code
_entity_poly.pdbx_strand_id
1 'polypeptide(L)'
;MGRSKSYKKSLTERLKNPKDAAAYLNAALEDEDLRVFLVALRDVAEAHGGISYIAKETYLNRESLYRTLSLQGNPTIMNLFLMLDALGLELNVKAAI
;
A
#
# COMPACT_ATOMS: atom_id res chain seq x y z
N MET A 1 -17.52 23.75 5.62
CA MET A 1 -17.23 22.32 5.31
C MET A 1 -16.05 22.26 4.36
N GLY A 2 -14.89 21.75 4.79
CA GLY A 2 -13.66 21.71 3.97
C GLY A 2 -12.66 20.62 4.40
N ARG A 3 -13.15 19.52 4.98
CA ARG A 3 -12.29 18.54 5.69
C ARG A 3 -11.82 17.35 4.83
N SER A 4 -12.48 17.02 3.71
CA SER A 4 -12.14 15.79 2.96
C SER A 4 -10.91 15.90 2.05
N LYS A 5 -10.75 17.02 1.31
CA LYS A 5 -9.54 17.25 0.49
C LYS A 5 -8.27 17.47 1.33
N SER A 6 -8.41 18.02 2.54
CA SER A 6 -7.30 18.30 3.44
C SER A 6 -6.73 17.03 4.06
N TYR A 7 -7.58 16.08 4.45
CA TYR A 7 -7.15 14.82 5.05
C TYR A 7 -6.38 13.92 4.08
N LYS A 8 -6.89 13.76 2.85
CA LYS A 8 -6.19 12.91 1.86
C LYS A 8 -4.81 13.46 1.53
N LYS A 9 -4.69 14.78 1.35
CA LYS A 9 -3.40 15.43 1.07
C LYS A 9 -2.42 15.28 2.23
N SER A 10 -2.87 15.48 3.48
CA SER A 10 -1.99 15.32 4.65
C SER A 10 -1.55 13.87 4.86
N LEU A 11 -2.44 12.90 4.57
CA LEU A 11 -2.09 11.48 4.59
C LEU A 11 -1.03 11.15 3.54
N THR A 12 -1.23 11.55 2.28
CA THR A 12 -0.27 11.32 1.19
C THR A 12 1.11 11.88 1.51
N GLU A 13 1.21 13.09 2.11
CA GLU A 13 2.51 13.65 2.50
C GLU A 13 3.20 12.85 3.62
N ARG A 14 2.44 12.35 4.61
CA ARG A 14 2.99 11.51 5.68
C ARG A 14 3.52 10.18 5.15
N LEU A 15 2.77 9.54 4.26
CA LEU A 15 3.11 8.22 3.72
C LEU A 15 4.35 8.21 2.80
N LYS A 16 4.90 9.38 2.44
CA LYS A 16 6.22 9.47 1.80
C LYS A 16 7.35 9.03 2.72
N ASN A 17 7.18 9.13 4.04
CA ASN A 17 8.15 8.61 5.00
C ASN A 17 7.98 7.09 5.14
N PRO A 18 9.02 6.28 4.85
CA PRO A 18 8.92 4.82 4.93
C PRO A 18 8.50 4.30 6.31
N LYS A 19 8.88 4.98 7.40
CA LYS A 19 8.47 4.58 8.75
C LYS A 19 6.98 4.77 8.98
N ASP A 20 6.42 5.88 8.49
CA ASP A 20 4.98 6.15 8.59
C ASP A 20 4.18 5.21 7.68
N ALA A 21 4.68 4.92 6.47
CA ALA A 21 4.09 3.93 5.58
C ALA A 21 4.07 2.53 6.21
N ALA A 22 5.18 2.07 6.78
CA ALA A 22 5.26 0.79 7.47
C ALA A 22 4.31 0.72 8.67
N ALA A 23 4.26 1.76 9.51
CA ALA A 23 3.33 1.82 10.64
C ALA A 23 1.86 1.77 10.17
N TYR A 24 1.54 2.49 9.10
CA TYR A 24 0.20 2.51 8.52
C TYR A 24 -0.22 1.14 7.95
N LEU A 25 0.68 0.47 7.22
CA LEU A 25 0.44 -0.89 6.71
C LEU A 25 0.31 -1.93 7.81
N ASN A 26 1.13 -1.84 8.86
CA ASN A 26 1.04 -2.74 10.01
C ASN A 26 -0.29 -2.58 10.75
N ALA A 27 -0.75 -1.34 10.96
CA ALA A 27 -2.08 -1.10 11.54
C ALA A 27 -3.20 -1.69 10.66
N ALA A 28 -3.04 -1.66 9.33
CA ALA A 28 -4.00 -2.28 8.42
C ALA A 28 -3.97 -3.82 8.41
N LEU A 29 -2.85 -4.44 8.82
CA LEU A 29 -2.74 -5.90 9.00
C LEU A 29 -3.39 -6.39 10.30
N GLU A 30 -3.66 -5.50 11.25
CA GLU A 30 -4.38 -5.84 12.49
C GLU A 30 -5.90 -6.00 12.27
N ASP A 31 -6.41 -5.57 11.11
CA ASP A 31 -7.81 -5.73 10.74
C ASP A 31 -8.11 -7.19 10.35
N GLU A 32 -9.31 -7.68 10.69
CA GLU A 32 -9.78 -9.02 10.29
C GLU A 32 -9.94 -9.14 8.76
N ASP A 33 -10.16 -8.02 8.08
CA ASP A 33 -10.33 -7.94 6.65
C ASP A 33 -9.06 -7.49 5.93
N LEU A 34 -8.35 -8.44 5.31
CA LEU A 34 -7.15 -8.20 4.50
C LEU A 34 -7.35 -7.19 3.36
N ARG A 35 -8.59 -6.91 2.93
CA ARG A 35 -8.87 -5.87 1.93
C ARG A 35 -8.50 -4.48 2.44
N VAL A 36 -8.54 -4.25 3.75
CA VAL A 36 -8.10 -3.00 4.40
C VAL A 36 -6.62 -2.77 4.13
N PHE A 37 -5.79 -3.82 4.25
CA PHE A 37 -4.38 -3.76 3.90
C PHE A 37 -4.15 -3.42 2.42
N LEU A 38 -4.94 -3.97 1.49
CA LEU A 38 -4.80 -3.65 0.06
C LEU A 38 -5.12 -2.19 -0.26
N VAL A 39 -6.13 -1.62 0.41
CA VAL A 39 -6.45 -0.19 0.30
C VAL A 39 -5.33 0.66 0.90
N ALA A 40 -4.80 0.28 2.06
CA ALA A 40 -3.69 0.98 2.69
C ALA A 40 -2.42 0.95 1.80
N LEU A 41 -2.13 -0.20 1.19
CA LEU A 41 -1.02 -0.36 0.24
C LEU A 41 -1.20 0.52 -1.00
N ARG A 42 -2.45 0.70 -1.45
CA ARG A 42 -2.74 1.66 -2.51
C ARG A 42 -2.47 3.10 -2.06
N ASP A 43 -2.86 3.49 -0.86
CA ASP A 43 -2.61 4.85 -0.35
C ASP A 43 -1.09 5.13 -0.22
N VAL A 44 -0.31 4.15 0.20
CA VAL A 44 1.16 4.22 0.17
C VAL A 44 1.66 4.34 -1.27
N ALA A 45 1.17 3.51 -2.20
CA ALA A 45 1.55 3.61 -3.61
C ALA A 45 1.31 5.02 -4.17
N GLU A 46 0.14 5.61 -3.92
CA GLU A 46 -0.21 6.98 -4.34
C GLU A 46 0.77 8.03 -3.78
N ALA A 47 1.27 7.85 -2.56
CA ALA A 47 2.26 8.75 -1.96
C ALA A 47 3.64 8.69 -2.64
N HIS A 48 3.99 7.55 -3.25
CA HIS A 48 5.29 7.30 -3.89
C HIS A 48 5.27 7.44 -5.43
N GLY A 49 4.20 7.98 -6.00
CA GLY A 49 4.07 8.18 -7.46
C GLY A 49 3.00 7.31 -8.13
N GLY A 50 2.22 6.60 -7.33
CA GLY A 50 1.02 5.86 -7.73
C GLY A 50 1.31 4.51 -8.39
N ILE A 51 0.26 3.93 -8.96
CA ILE A 51 0.32 2.64 -9.66
C ILE A 51 1.34 2.65 -10.82
N SER A 52 1.53 3.80 -11.46
CA SER A 52 2.50 3.97 -12.53
C SER A 52 3.95 3.79 -12.07
N TYR A 53 4.27 4.20 -10.83
CA TYR A 53 5.57 4.02 -10.23
C TYR A 53 5.83 2.53 -9.96
N ILE A 54 4.92 1.87 -9.23
CA ILE A 54 5.03 0.43 -8.93
C ILE A 54 5.16 -0.39 -10.22
N ALA A 55 4.30 -0.14 -11.22
CA ALA A 55 4.36 -0.86 -12.49
C ALA A 55 5.73 -0.77 -13.18
N LYS A 56 6.41 0.38 -13.05
CA LYS A 56 7.73 0.61 -13.63
C LYS A 56 8.80 -0.15 -12.86
N GLU A 57 8.78 -0.10 -11.53
CA GLU A 57 9.79 -0.74 -10.68
C GLU A 57 9.63 -2.27 -10.64
N THR A 58 8.40 -2.79 -10.69
CA THR A 58 8.13 -4.23 -10.58
C THR A 58 7.87 -4.94 -11.92
N TYR A 59 7.84 -4.20 -13.03
CA TYR A 59 7.44 -4.68 -14.37
C TYR A 59 6.05 -5.33 -14.44
N LEU A 60 5.17 -5.04 -13.46
CA LEU A 60 3.80 -5.56 -13.44
C LEU A 60 2.88 -4.71 -14.33
N ASN A 61 1.87 -5.35 -14.93
CA ASN A 61 0.87 -4.65 -15.73
C ASN A 61 0.02 -3.71 -14.84
N ARG A 62 -0.09 -2.43 -15.25
CA ARG A 62 -0.88 -1.41 -14.54
C ARG A 62 -2.34 -1.80 -14.32
N GLU A 63 -3.01 -2.39 -15.30
CA GLU A 63 -4.40 -2.84 -15.17
C GLU A 63 -4.53 -3.94 -14.11
N SER A 64 -3.57 -4.87 -14.10
CA SER A 64 -3.48 -5.91 -13.07
C SER A 64 -3.26 -5.29 -11.69
N LEU A 65 -2.39 -4.30 -11.56
CA LEU A 65 -2.14 -3.59 -10.31
C LEU A 65 -3.38 -2.82 -9.82
N TYR A 66 -4.12 -2.14 -10.70
CA TYR A 66 -5.37 -1.46 -10.33
C TYR A 66 -6.41 -2.45 -9.79
N ARG A 67 -6.52 -3.63 -10.39
CA ARG A 67 -7.41 -4.70 -9.91
C ARG A 67 -6.93 -5.29 -8.59
N THR A 68 -5.63 -5.53 -8.48
CA THR A 68 -4.97 -6.14 -7.32
C THR A 68 -4.99 -5.25 -6.08
N LEU A 69 -4.88 -3.94 -6.25
CA LEU A 69 -4.92 -2.95 -5.16
C LEU A 69 -6.30 -2.34 -4.97
N SER A 70 -7.35 -3.03 -5.42
CA SER A 70 -8.74 -2.67 -5.19
C SER A 70 -9.28 -3.37 -3.94
N LEU A 71 -10.47 -2.95 -3.48
CA LEU A 71 -11.20 -3.63 -2.41
C LEU A 71 -11.51 -5.10 -2.73
N GLN A 72 -11.50 -5.51 -4.00
CA GLN A 72 -11.73 -6.91 -4.41
C GLN A 72 -10.46 -7.57 -4.93
N GLY A 73 -9.30 -6.98 -4.65
CA GLY A 73 -8.00 -7.48 -5.08
C GLY A 73 -7.63 -8.81 -4.44
N ASN A 74 -6.84 -9.59 -5.17
CA ASN A 74 -6.27 -10.85 -4.69
C ASN A 74 -4.83 -10.98 -5.24
N PRO A 75 -3.85 -10.28 -4.65
CA PRO A 75 -2.46 -10.40 -5.07
C PRO A 75 -1.94 -11.82 -4.83
N THR A 76 -1.10 -12.31 -5.73
CA THR A 76 -0.20 -13.40 -5.37
C THR A 76 0.80 -12.89 -4.33
N ILE A 77 1.27 -13.78 -3.46
CA ILE A 77 2.26 -13.42 -2.45
C ILE A 77 3.55 -12.84 -3.06
N MET A 78 3.97 -13.37 -4.22
CA MET A 78 5.12 -12.87 -4.97
C MET A 78 4.93 -11.42 -5.42
N ASN A 79 3.77 -11.08 -5.99
CA ASN A 79 3.50 -9.71 -6.41
C ASN A 79 3.42 -8.77 -5.22
N LEU A 80 2.89 -9.22 -4.07
CA LEU A 80 2.89 -8.44 -2.85
C LEU A 80 4.31 -8.05 -2.42
N PHE A 81 5.23 -9.01 -2.36
CA PHE A 81 6.62 -8.74 -2.02
C PHE A 81 7.30 -7.78 -3.01
N LEU A 82 7.07 -7.95 -4.32
CA LEU A 82 7.61 -7.03 -5.33
C LEU A 82 7.09 -5.59 -5.13
N MET A 83 5.80 -5.43 -4.83
CA MET A 83 5.21 -4.12 -4.58
C MET A 83 5.78 -3.46 -3.33
N LEU A 84 6.00 -4.22 -2.26
CA LEU A 84 6.59 -3.70 -1.03
C LEU A 84 8.06 -3.31 -1.23
N ASP A 85 8.85 -4.14 -1.91
CA ASP A 85 10.25 -3.86 -2.25
C ASP A 85 10.38 -2.58 -3.09
N ALA A 86 9.52 -2.43 -4.11
CA ALA A 86 9.46 -1.20 -4.92
C ALA A 86 9.12 0.06 -4.10
N LEU A 87 8.44 -0.09 -2.96
CA LEU A 87 8.13 1.00 -2.03
C LEU A 87 9.19 1.17 -0.91
N GLY A 88 10.26 0.38 -0.94
CA GLY A 88 11.30 0.36 0.09
C GLY A 88 10.83 -0.23 1.41
N LEU A 89 9.89 -1.18 1.36
CA LEU A 89 9.25 -1.81 2.51
C LEU A 89 9.47 -3.33 2.49
N GLU A 90 9.48 -3.94 3.67
CA GLU A 90 9.61 -5.40 3.84
C GLU A 90 8.55 -5.93 4.82
N LEU A 91 8.11 -7.18 4.63
CA LEU A 91 7.26 -7.87 5.60
C LEU A 91 8.12 -8.60 6.63
N ASN A 92 7.65 -8.60 7.87
CA ASN A 92 8.25 -9.32 8.97
C ASN A 92 7.21 -10.20 9.67
N VAL A 93 7.57 -11.45 9.93
CA VAL A 93 6.74 -12.38 10.72
C VAL A 93 7.11 -12.25 12.20
N LYS A 94 6.12 -11.96 13.03
CA LYS A 94 6.26 -11.87 14.50
C LYS A 94 5.57 -13.06 15.15
N ALA A 95 6.08 -13.49 16.30
CA ALA A 95 5.40 -14.50 17.10
C ALA A 95 4.08 -13.94 17.64
N ALA A 96 3.01 -14.71 17.53
CA ALA A 96 1.74 -14.44 18.21
C ALA A 96 1.86 -14.98 19.64
N ILE A 97 2.35 -14.15 20.55
CA ILE A 97 2.50 -14.48 21.97
C ILE A 97 1.64 -13.54 22.80
#